data_AF-A0A8H4KCB1-F1
#
_entry.id   AF-A0A8H4KCB1-F1
#
_cell.length_a   1.000
_cell.length_b   1.000
_cell.length_c   1.000
_cell.angle_alpha   90.00
_cell.angle_beta   90.00
_cell.angle_gamma   90.00
#
_symmetry.space_group_name_H-M   'P 1'
#
loop_
_entity.id
_entity.type
_entity.pdbx_description
1 polymer ?
#
loop_
_entity_poly.entity_id
_entity_poly.type
_entity_poly.pdbx_seq_one_letter_code
_entity_poly.pdbx_strand_id
1 'polypeptide(L)'
;MGNEEDLPKAFQAAEPWSDLIQKVSAQLYIPGNNVTVDECMVPFTGRSKDTTLVKNKPTPIGFKVWVIAQNGLFIRWLWHVKASPYTAVIIKLPKKKPAAKQQQGKKRKGRPKETVALSNTAGVVIHLVNMLPKQTYHVFMDNLFSSPNLFRALREAGHGATGTARPNCGITKELKLAKGKDKAGASGFKYNKVKSIPIIDNLVA
;
A
#
# COMPACT_ATOMS: atom_id res chain seq x y z
N MET A 1 -17.30 7.59 0.07
CA MET A 1 -16.47 8.79 -0.19
C MET A 1 -16.44 9.58 1.10
N GLY A 2 -15.27 10.00 1.57
CA GLY A 2 -15.19 10.88 2.75
C GLY A 2 -15.83 12.22 2.43
N ASN A 3 -16.42 12.88 3.42
CA ASN A 3 -17.06 14.18 3.21
C ASN A 3 -16.01 15.20 2.78
N GLU A 4 -16.33 16.01 1.77
CA GLU A 4 -15.46 17.08 1.23
C GLU A 4 -15.04 18.10 2.32
N GLU A 5 -15.84 18.20 3.38
CA GLU A 5 -15.60 19.01 4.59
C GLU A 5 -14.39 18.57 5.42
N ASP A 6 -13.90 17.33 5.27
CA ASP A 6 -12.77 16.80 6.04
C ASP A 6 -11.40 17.16 5.44
N LEU A 7 -11.35 17.78 4.26
CA LEU A 7 -10.09 18.17 3.62
C LEU A 7 -9.54 19.48 4.22
N PRO A 8 -8.21 19.64 4.35
CA PRO A 8 -7.60 20.92 4.64
C PRO A 8 -8.01 21.99 3.63
N LYS A 9 -8.13 23.25 4.09
CA LYS A 9 -8.59 24.39 3.29
C LYS A 9 -7.83 24.55 1.96
N ALA A 10 -6.53 24.26 1.94
CA ALA A 10 -5.72 24.31 0.72
C ALA A 10 -6.19 23.29 -0.34
N PHE A 11 -6.59 22.10 0.08
CA PHE A 11 -7.10 21.05 -0.82
C PHE A 11 -8.55 21.29 -1.21
N GLN A 12 -9.40 21.78 -0.30
CA GLN A 12 -10.78 22.16 -0.62
C GLN A 12 -10.85 23.14 -1.80
N ALA A 13 -9.92 24.11 -1.87
CA ALA A 13 -9.86 25.08 -2.96
C ALA A 13 -9.49 24.44 -4.33
N ALA A 14 -8.73 23.35 -4.31
CA ALA A 14 -8.28 22.64 -5.50
C ALA A 14 -9.18 21.43 -5.85
N GLU A 15 -10.01 20.96 -4.91
CA GLU A 15 -10.76 19.71 -5.05
C GLU A 15 -11.74 19.70 -6.22
N PRO A 16 -12.51 20.77 -6.50
CA PRO A 16 -13.41 20.77 -7.66
C PRO A 16 -12.68 20.56 -8.98
N TRP A 17 -11.49 21.13 -9.13
CA TRP A 17 -10.64 20.95 -10.30
C TRP A 17 -10.01 19.55 -10.33
N SER A 18 -9.50 19.08 -9.19
CA SER A 18 -8.96 17.73 -9.03
C SER A 18 -9.97 16.66 -9.43
N ASP A 19 -11.18 16.74 -8.89
CA ASP A 19 -12.27 15.80 -9.17
C ASP A 19 -12.70 15.86 -10.64
N LEU A 20 -12.83 17.06 -11.22
CA LEU A 20 -13.14 17.21 -12.65
C LEU A 20 -12.08 16.55 -13.54
N ILE A 21 -10.79 16.83 -13.31
CA ILE A 21 -9.71 16.24 -14.11
C ILE A 21 -9.71 14.72 -13.96
N GLN A 22 -9.86 14.19 -12.75
CA GLN A 22 -9.92 12.74 -12.53
C GLN A 22 -11.13 12.10 -13.23
N LYS A 23 -12.31 12.74 -13.18
CA LYS A 23 -13.51 12.26 -13.87
C LYS A 23 -13.31 12.21 -15.37
N VAL A 24 -12.76 13.27 -15.97
CA VAL A 24 -12.48 13.32 -17.41
C VAL A 24 -11.41 12.29 -17.79
N SER A 25 -10.31 12.21 -17.06
CA SER A 25 -9.26 11.20 -17.29
C SER A 25 -9.81 9.77 -17.28
N ALA A 26 -10.70 9.46 -16.33
CA ALA A 26 -11.30 8.13 -16.24
C ALA A 26 -12.33 7.83 -17.35
N GLN A 27 -12.90 8.85 -18.00
CA GLN A 27 -13.75 8.67 -19.18
C GLN A 27 -12.91 8.44 -20.45
N LEU A 28 -11.75 9.09 -20.53
CA LEU A 28 -10.88 9.03 -21.71
C LEU A 28 -9.93 7.83 -21.71
N TYR A 29 -9.59 7.28 -20.54
CA TYR A 29 -8.61 6.22 -20.40
C TYR A 29 -9.13 5.06 -19.55
N ILE A 30 -9.26 3.89 -20.17
CA ILE A 30 -9.57 2.63 -19.49
C ILE A 30 -8.24 1.92 -19.22
N PRO A 31 -7.83 1.74 -17.95
CA PRO A 31 -6.59 1.07 -17.63
C PRO A 31 -6.65 -0.43 -17.94
N GLY A 32 -5.49 -0.99 -18.24
CA GLY A 32 -5.32 -2.44 -18.32
C GLY A 32 -5.16 -3.04 -16.91
N ASN A 33 -4.75 -4.29 -16.86
CA ASN A 33 -4.64 -5.00 -15.59
C ASN A 33 -3.43 -4.53 -14.77
N ASN A 34 -2.35 -4.09 -15.40
CA ASN A 34 -1.09 -3.74 -14.72
C ASN A 34 -1.06 -2.25 -14.38
N VAL A 35 -1.17 -1.93 -13.10
CA VAL A 35 -1.20 -0.56 -12.59
C VAL A 35 -0.12 -0.35 -11.53
N THR A 36 0.36 0.87 -11.39
CA THR A 36 1.34 1.22 -10.36
C THR A 36 0.80 2.24 -9.38
N VAL A 37 1.14 2.09 -8.10
CA VAL A 37 0.84 3.07 -7.05
C VAL A 37 2.14 3.63 -6.49
N ASP A 38 2.21 4.96 -6.42
CA ASP A 38 3.38 5.68 -5.91
C ASP A 38 2.97 7.03 -5.27
N GLU A 39 3.92 7.72 -4.64
CA GLU A 39 3.79 9.12 -4.26
C GLU A 39 4.30 10.10 -5.32
N CYS A 40 3.54 11.18 -5.51
CA CYS A 40 3.91 12.35 -6.30
C CYS A 40 4.07 13.58 -5.39
N MET A 41 4.99 14.47 -5.77
CA MET A 41 5.20 15.76 -5.12
C MET A 41 4.77 16.88 -6.06
N VAL A 42 3.85 17.73 -5.60
CA VAL A 42 3.46 18.97 -6.27
C VAL A 42 4.23 20.13 -5.62
N PRO A 43 5.17 20.78 -6.33
CA PRO A 43 5.98 21.87 -5.78
C PRO A 43 5.13 22.99 -5.20
N PHE A 44 5.40 23.37 -3.95
CA PHE A 44 4.76 24.52 -3.32
C PHE A 44 5.63 25.07 -2.19
N THR A 45 5.98 26.35 -2.27
CA THR A 45 6.85 27.05 -1.31
C THR A 45 6.11 28.08 -0.45
N GLY A 46 4.80 28.24 -0.67
CA GLY A 46 3.96 29.13 0.12
C GLY A 46 3.73 28.64 1.55
N ARG A 47 3.14 29.49 2.38
CA ARG A 47 2.79 29.17 3.77
C ARG A 47 1.57 28.25 3.81
N SER A 48 1.78 26.95 3.99
CA SER A 48 0.72 25.97 4.25
C SER A 48 1.15 24.95 5.31
N LYS A 49 0.22 24.50 6.15
CA LYS A 49 0.46 23.46 7.17
C LYS A 49 0.42 22.03 6.59
N ASP A 50 -0.10 21.91 5.36
CA ASP A 50 -0.37 20.66 4.66
C ASP A 50 0.75 20.26 3.70
N THR A 51 1.75 21.14 3.52
CA THR A 51 2.98 20.76 2.82
C THR A 51 3.75 19.69 3.59
N THR A 52 4.45 18.88 2.85
CA THR A 52 5.32 17.82 3.37
C THR A 52 6.74 18.00 2.85
N LEU A 53 7.70 17.57 3.67
CA LEU A 53 9.10 17.46 3.27
C LEU A 53 9.42 16.00 2.97
N VAL A 54 9.70 15.69 1.71
CA VAL A 54 10.17 14.37 1.26
C VAL A 54 11.62 14.51 0.81
N LYS A 55 12.54 14.10 1.68
CA LYS A 55 13.99 14.13 1.40
C LYS A 55 14.30 13.28 0.16
N ASN A 56 15.31 13.68 -0.60
CA ASN A 56 15.80 12.99 -1.81
C ASN A 56 14.88 13.03 -3.04
N LYS A 57 13.78 13.79 -3.02
CA LYS A 57 13.03 14.12 -4.25
C LYS A 57 13.63 15.40 -4.87
N PRO A 58 13.63 15.54 -6.21
CA PRO A 58 14.07 16.78 -6.88
C PRO A 58 13.34 18.02 -6.36
N THR A 59 12.05 17.85 -6.06
CA THR A 59 11.25 18.82 -5.33
C THR A 59 10.93 18.27 -3.93
N PRO A 60 11.71 18.64 -2.90
CA PRO A 60 11.55 18.04 -1.58
C PRO A 60 10.40 18.64 -0.77
N ILE A 61 9.98 19.89 -1.06
CA ILE A 61 8.93 20.60 -0.31
C ILE A 61 7.73 20.82 -1.24
N GLY A 62 6.55 20.42 -0.78
CA GLY A 62 5.32 20.64 -1.51
C GLY A 62 4.15 19.79 -0.99
N PHE A 63 3.08 19.73 -1.77
CA PHE A 63 1.97 18.84 -1.48
C PHE A 63 2.31 17.42 -1.92
N LYS A 64 2.15 16.47 -1.01
CA LYS A 64 2.26 15.05 -1.35
C LYS A 64 0.92 14.54 -1.83
N VAL A 65 0.94 13.75 -2.89
CA VAL A 65 -0.24 13.14 -3.50
C VAL A 65 0.04 11.65 -3.69
N TRP A 66 -0.95 10.81 -3.42
CA TRP A 66 -0.90 9.38 -3.72
C TRP A 66 -1.54 9.15 -5.08
N VAL A 67 -0.86 8.43 -5.96
CA VAL A 67 -1.28 8.32 -7.36
C VAL A 67 -1.36 6.85 -7.77
N ILE A 68 -2.37 6.51 -8.55
CA ILE A 68 -2.40 5.27 -9.34
C ILE A 68 -2.28 5.62 -10.83
N ALA A 69 -1.34 4.95 -11.49
CA ALA A 69 -0.90 5.31 -12.83
C ALA A 69 -0.71 4.06 -13.71
N GLN A 70 -0.75 4.28 -15.02
CA GLN A 70 -0.38 3.28 -16.03
C GLN A 70 0.20 3.98 -17.26
N ASN A 71 1.25 3.41 -17.86
CA ASN A 71 1.88 3.92 -19.08
C ASN A 71 2.25 5.41 -19.04
N GLY A 72 2.73 5.89 -17.89
CA GLY A 72 3.09 7.30 -17.69
C GLY A 72 1.91 8.25 -17.45
N LEU A 73 0.67 7.75 -17.47
CA LEU A 73 -0.54 8.54 -17.22
C LEU A 73 -1.02 8.35 -15.78
N PHE A 74 -1.39 9.46 -15.14
CA PHE A 74 -2.08 9.44 -13.85
C PHE A 74 -3.56 9.19 -14.09
N ILE A 75 -4.11 8.16 -13.45
CA ILE A 75 -5.51 7.75 -13.65
C ILE A 75 -6.39 8.31 -12.54
N ARG A 76 -6.00 8.06 -11.29
CA ARG A 76 -6.65 8.58 -10.07
C ARG A 76 -5.61 9.00 -9.06
N TRP A 77 -5.99 9.89 -8.16
CA TRP A 77 -5.12 10.31 -7.06
C TRP A 77 -5.89 10.75 -5.82
N LEU A 78 -5.18 10.74 -4.70
CA LEU A 78 -5.68 11.09 -3.37
C LEU A 78 -4.71 12.06 -2.70
N TRP A 79 -5.22 13.15 -2.12
CA TRP A 79 -4.40 14.06 -1.32
C TRP A 79 -3.78 13.33 -0.13
N HIS A 80 -2.52 13.62 0.17
CA HIS A 80 -1.93 13.18 1.42
C HIS A 80 -2.36 14.09 2.57
N VAL A 81 -3.11 13.51 3.51
CA VAL A 81 -3.58 14.17 4.74
C VAL A 81 -3.02 13.42 5.95
N LYS A 82 -2.41 14.15 6.90
CA LYS A 82 -1.74 13.55 8.08
C LYS A 82 -2.70 12.74 8.94
N ALA A 83 -3.90 13.27 9.17
CA ALA A 83 -5.04 12.52 9.68
C ALA A 83 -5.87 12.07 8.47
N SER A 84 -5.61 10.86 7.99
CA SER A 84 -6.26 10.36 6.78
C SER A 84 -7.77 10.23 7.00
N PRO A 85 -8.61 10.81 6.12
CA PRO A 85 -10.07 10.64 6.17
C PRO A 85 -10.52 9.32 5.52
N TYR A 86 -9.60 8.52 4.96
CA TYR A 86 -9.94 7.27 4.29
C TYR A 86 -10.31 6.20 5.29
N THR A 87 -11.39 5.48 5.00
CA THR A 87 -11.93 4.45 5.88
C THR A 87 -10.89 3.36 6.14
N ALA A 88 -10.70 2.99 7.40
CA ALA A 88 -9.78 1.91 7.73
C ALA A 88 -10.22 0.59 7.05
N VAL A 89 -9.31 0.00 6.27
CA VAL A 89 -9.58 -1.30 5.64
C VAL A 89 -9.28 -2.40 6.65
N ILE A 90 -10.29 -3.16 7.04
CA ILE A 90 -10.17 -4.25 8.02
C ILE A 90 -10.01 -5.58 7.27
N ILE A 91 -8.93 -6.29 7.57
CA ILE A 91 -8.68 -7.64 7.04
C ILE A 91 -8.86 -8.71 8.12
N LYS A 92 -9.28 -9.91 7.72
CA LYS A 92 -9.31 -11.08 8.59
C LYS A 92 -7.94 -11.75 8.63
N LEU A 93 -7.50 -12.16 9.83
CA LEU A 93 -6.27 -12.93 9.98
C LEU A 93 -6.54 -14.43 9.90
N PRO A 94 -5.62 -15.21 9.30
CA PRO A 94 -5.75 -16.65 9.28
C PRO A 94 -5.65 -17.24 10.69
N LYS A 95 -6.58 -18.15 11.01
CA LYS A 95 -6.57 -18.88 12.27
C LYS A 95 -5.37 -19.82 12.29
N LYS A 96 -4.44 -19.65 13.25
CA LYS A 96 -3.40 -20.66 13.48
C LYS A 96 -4.08 -22.00 13.81
N LYS A 97 -3.76 -23.07 13.08
CA LYS A 97 -4.07 -24.44 13.53
C LYS A 97 -3.49 -24.61 14.95
N PRO A 98 -4.23 -25.20 15.90
CA PRO A 98 -3.72 -25.39 17.26
C PRO A 98 -2.47 -26.27 17.18
N ALA A 99 -1.32 -25.71 17.57
CA ALA A 99 -0.12 -26.50 17.79
C ALA A 99 -0.35 -27.42 18.99
N ALA A 100 0.08 -28.68 18.87
CA ALA A 100 0.06 -29.64 19.97
C ALA A 100 0.67 -29.02 21.24
N LYS A 101 0.00 -29.26 22.38
CA LYS A 101 0.31 -28.65 23.68
C LYS A 101 1.80 -28.82 24.03
N GLN A 102 2.51 -27.71 24.22
CA GLN A 102 3.74 -27.69 25.03
C GLN A 102 3.45 -26.92 26.33
N GLN A 103 3.84 -27.52 27.45
CA GLN A 103 3.52 -27.07 28.80
C GLN A 103 4.30 -25.79 29.19
N GLN A 104 3.56 -24.97 29.96
CA GLN A 104 3.96 -24.03 31.01
C GLN A 104 5.04 -22.95 30.75
N GLY A 105 4.56 -21.70 30.84
CA GLY A 105 5.34 -20.49 31.08
C GLY A 105 4.43 -19.26 31.04
N LYS A 106 4.03 -18.74 32.22
CA LYS A 106 3.14 -17.57 32.38
C LYS A 106 3.73 -16.33 31.69
N LYS A 107 3.17 -15.96 30.52
CA LYS A 107 3.09 -14.57 30.03
C LYS A 107 1.68 -14.35 29.52
N ARG A 108 1.01 -13.31 29.99
CA ARG A 108 -0.31 -12.85 29.53
C ARG A 108 -0.24 -12.58 28.01
N LYS A 109 -0.49 -13.59 27.19
CA LYS A 109 -0.65 -13.44 25.74
C LYS A 109 -2.07 -12.95 25.51
N GLY A 110 -2.22 -11.69 25.12
CA GLY A 110 -3.49 -11.15 24.66
C GLY A 110 -4.10 -12.06 23.61
N ARG A 111 -5.43 -12.19 23.64
CA ARG A 111 -6.24 -13.00 22.71
C ARG A 111 -5.76 -12.75 21.27
N PRO A 112 -5.53 -13.78 20.45
CA PRO A 112 -5.14 -13.59 19.06
C PRO A 112 -6.19 -12.73 18.36
N LYS A 113 -5.78 -11.59 17.80
CA LYS A 113 -6.67 -10.69 17.06
C LYS A 113 -7.16 -11.42 15.80
N GLU A 114 -8.47 -11.56 15.64
CA GLU A 114 -9.08 -12.20 14.45
C GLU A 114 -9.11 -11.26 13.25
N THR A 115 -9.00 -9.95 13.48
CA THR A 115 -8.98 -8.91 12.45
C THR A 115 -7.87 -7.90 12.71
N VAL A 116 -7.34 -7.32 11.63
CA VAL A 116 -6.34 -6.25 11.67
C VAL A 116 -6.75 -5.16 10.70
N ALA A 117 -6.78 -3.90 11.17
CA ALA A 117 -6.90 -2.75 10.29
C ALA A 117 -5.56 -2.50 9.58
N LEU A 118 -5.61 -2.23 8.26
CA LEU A 118 -4.45 -1.75 7.51
C LEU A 118 -4.01 -0.38 8.02
N SER A 119 -2.72 -0.07 7.86
CA SER A 119 -2.22 1.29 8.08
C SER A 119 -2.84 2.24 7.05
N ASN A 120 -2.88 3.54 7.37
CA ASN A 120 -3.40 4.56 6.44
C ASN A 120 -2.72 4.47 5.06
N THR A 121 -1.39 4.33 5.03
CA THR A 121 -0.60 4.18 3.80
C THR A 121 -1.01 2.94 2.99
N ALA A 122 -1.24 1.80 3.64
CA ALA A 122 -1.69 0.60 2.94
C ALA A 122 -3.15 0.71 2.49
N GLY A 123 -4.01 1.33 3.30
CA GLY A 123 -5.41 1.59 2.98
C GLY A 123 -5.58 2.44 1.72
N VAL A 124 -4.70 3.43 1.52
CA VAL A 124 -4.68 4.28 0.31
C VAL A 124 -4.58 3.45 -0.98
N VAL A 125 -3.77 2.38 -1.00
CA VAL A 125 -3.64 1.50 -2.18
C VAL A 125 -4.97 0.86 -2.54
N ILE A 126 -5.68 0.31 -1.55
CA ILE A 126 -7.01 -0.28 -1.74
C ILE A 126 -8.02 0.77 -2.23
N HIS A 127 -7.99 1.97 -1.67
CA HIS A 127 -8.89 3.05 -2.10
C HIS A 127 -8.63 3.46 -3.55
N LEU A 128 -7.35 3.61 -3.94
CA LEU A 128 -6.97 3.95 -5.32
C LEU A 128 -7.44 2.88 -6.31
N VAL A 129 -7.28 1.60 -5.97
CA VAL A 129 -7.74 0.49 -6.83
C VAL A 129 -9.27 0.46 -6.93
N ASN A 130 -9.99 0.70 -5.83
CA ASN A 130 -11.45 0.75 -5.81
C ASN A 130 -12.05 1.91 -6.61
N MET A 131 -11.26 2.95 -6.94
CA MET A 131 -11.68 4.06 -7.79
C MET A 131 -11.51 3.77 -9.30
N LEU A 132 -10.90 2.64 -9.65
CA LEU A 132 -10.78 2.18 -11.02
C LEU A 132 -12.02 1.36 -11.45
N PRO A 133 -12.25 1.15 -12.76
CA PRO A 133 -13.28 0.23 -13.23
C PRO A 133 -13.15 -1.16 -12.62
N LYS A 134 -14.29 -1.86 -12.44
CA LYS A 134 -14.30 -3.21 -11.86
C LYS A 134 -13.59 -4.21 -12.78
N GLN A 135 -12.38 -4.62 -12.40
CA GLN A 135 -11.62 -5.69 -13.04
C GLN A 135 -10.53 -6.22 -12.09
N THR A 136 -9.86 -7.29 -12.49
CA THR A 136 -8.70 -7.81 -11.76
C THR A 136 -7.44 -7.06 -12.17
N TYR A 137 -6.89 -6.30 -11.22
CA TYR A 137 -5.62 -5.61 -11.37
C TYR A 137 -4.46 -6.41 -10.78
N HIS A 138 -3.27 -6.20 -11.33
CA HIS A 138 -1.99 -6.51 -10.73
C HIS A 138 -1.30 -5.20 -10.34
N VAL A 139 -1.15 -4.96 -9.05
CA VAL A 139 -0.70 -3.67 -8.51
C VAL A 139 0.79 -3.70 -8.21
N PHE A 140 1.56 -2.85 -8.89
CA PHE A 140 2.97 -2.62 -8.63
C PHE A 140 3.16 -1.46 -7.66
N MET A 141 3.89 -1.67 -6.58
CA MET A 141 4.10 -0.65 -5.56
C MET A 141 5.53 -0.67 -5.02
N ASP A 142 5.96 0.47 -4.50
CA ASP A 142 7.26 0.58 -3.87
C ASP A 142 7.29 -0.06 -2.45
N ASN A 143 8.40 0.15 -1.75
CA ASN A 143 8.60 -0.39 -0.41
C ASN A 143 7.85 0.38 0.70
N LEU A 144 7.33 1.58 0.42
CA LEU A 144 6.54 2.38 1.36
C LEU A 144 5.18 1.72 1.61
N PHE A 145 4.57 1.17 0.56
CA PHE A 145 3.27 0.52 0.65
C PHE A 145 3.36 -0.97 1.00
N SER A 146 4.42 -1.64 0.55
CA SER A 146 4.57 -3.10 0.61
C SER A 146 4.47 -3.67 2.03
N SER A 147 3.44 -4.49 2.27
CA SER A 147 3.29 -5.28 3.51
C SER A 147 2.49 -6.57 3.28
N PRO A 148 2.73 -7.65 4.03
CA PRO A 148 1.96 -8.90 3.88
C PRO A 148 0.45 -8.74 4.11
N ASN A 149 0.06 -7.81 4.98
CA ASN A 149 -1.35 -7.55 5.25
C ASN A 149 -2.03 -6.84 4.06
N LEU A 150 -1.35 -5.90 3.41
CA LEU A 150 -1.84 -5.28 2.18
C LEU A 150 -1.97 -6.30 1.05
N PHE A 151 -0.97 -7.16 0.87
CA PHE A 151 -1.00 -8.19 -0.18
C PHE A 151 -2.14 -9.18 0.05
N ARG A 152 -2.42 -9.55 1.32
CA ARG A 152 -3.59 -10.36 1.67
C ARG A 152 -4.89 -9.63 1.32
N ALA A 153 -5.01 -8.35 1.65
CA ALA A 153 -6.18 -7.54 1.33
C ALA A 153 -6.45 -7.46 -0.18
N LEU A 154 -5.41 -7.21 -0.97
CA LEU A 154 -5.49 -7.17 -2.43
C LEU A 154 -5.91 -8.54 -2.99
N ARG A 155 -5.35 -9.63 -2.48
CA ARG A 155 -5.74 -10.98 -2.88
C ARG A 155 -7.20 -11.29 -2.54
N GLU A 156 -7.65 -10.94 -1.33
CA GLU A 156 -9.06 -11.10 -0.92
C GLU A 156 -10.01 -10.26 -1.78
N ALA A 157 -9.54 -9.10 -2.28
CA ALA A 157 -10.25 -8.27 -3.25
C ALA A 157 -10.16 -8.77 -4.71
N GLY A 158 -9.45 -9.88 -4.97
CA GLY A 158 -9.31 -10.45 -6.32
C GLY A 158 -8.24 -9.75 -7.18
N HIS A 159 -7.22 -9.17 -6.55
CA HIS A 159 -6.11 -8.47 -7.21
C HIS A 159 -4.75 -9.14 -6.92
N GLY A 160 -3.86 -9.10 -7.92
CA GLY A 160 -2.45 -9.43 -7.76
C GLY A 160 -1.66 -8.24 -7.23
N ALA A 161 -0.48 -8.49 -6.66
CA ALA A 161 0.39 -7.44 -6.15
C ALA A 161 1.86 -7.78 -6.33
N THR A 162 2.70 -6.78 -6.57
CA THR A 162 4.15 -6.91 -6.57
C THR A 162 4.76 -5.66 -5.97
N GLY A 163 5.74 -5.86 -5.10
CA GLY A 163 6.39 -4.75 -4.42
C GLY A 163 7.67 -5.16 -3.71
N THR A 164 8.45 -4.16 -3.35
CA THR A 164 9.76 -4.37 -2.75
C THR A 164 9.63 -4.41 -1.22
N ALA A 165 9.89 -5.56 -0.60
CA ALA A 165 9.74 -5.69 0.84
C ALA A 165 10.94 -5.12 1.62
N ARG A 166 10.70 -4.29 2.65
CA ARG A 166 11.73 -3.93 3.66
C ARG A 166 11.87 -5.06 4.70
N PRO A 167 13.04 -5.23 5.36
CA PRO A 167 13.21 -6.25 6.41
C PRO A 167 12.24 -6.12 7.60
N ASN A 168 11.68 -4.93 7.81
CA ASN A 168 10.77 -4.59 8.90
C ASN A 168 9.30 -4.46 8.46
N CYS A 169 8.95 -4.78 7.21
CA CYS A 169 7.56 -4.67 6.73
C CYS A 169 6.63 -5.83 7.12
N GLY A 170 7.06 -6.70 8.04
CA GLY A 170 6.26 -7.83 8.54
C GLY A 170 6.40 -9.14 7.77
N ILE A 171 7.34 -9.24 6.82
CA ILE A 171 7.69 -10.50 6.14
C ILE A 171 8.17 -11.59 7.12
N THR A 172 8.10 -12.85 6.68
CA THR A 172 8.51 -14.00 7.50
C THR A 172 9.98 -13.91 7.91
N LYS A 173 10.33 -14.56 9.03
CA LYS A 173 11.72 -14.61 9.53
C LYS A 173 12.68 -15.19 8.48
N GLU A 174 12.23 -16.18 7.73
CA GLU A 174 12.98 -16.81 6.64
C GLU A 174 13.29 -15.81 5.52
N LEU A 175 12.29 -15.06 5.03
CA LEU A 175 12.50 -14.02 4.02
C LEU A 175 13.37 -12.88 4.53
N LYS A 176 13.21 -12.50 5.79
CA LYS A 176 14.05 -11.47 6.42
C LYS A 176 15.51 -11.89 6.48
N LEU A 177 15.79 -13.14 6.87
CA LEU A 177 17.14 -13.71 6.90
C LEU A 177 17.72 -13.79 5.49
N ALA A 178 16.94 -14.30 4.52
CA ALA A 178 17.36 -14.41 3.14
C ALA A 178 17.72 -13.04 2.54
N LYS A 179 16.89 -12.01 2.79
CA LYS A 179 17.17 -10.63 2.37
C LYS A 179 18.43 -10.05 3.03
N GLY A 180 18.69 -10.40 4.29
CA GLY A 180 19.93 -10.01 4.98
C GLY A 180 21.17 -10.62 4.33
N LYS A 181 21.12 -11.93 4.03
CA LYS A 181 22.19 -12.63 3.31
C LYS A 181 22.38 -12.09 1.90
N ASP A 182 21.30 -11.70 1.21
CA ASP A 182 21.34 -11.12 -0.13
C ASP A 182 22.13 -9.82 -0.17
N LYS A 183 21.89 -8.93 0.79
CA LYS A 183 22.68 -7.69 0.94
C LYS A 183 24.17 -7.94 1.19
N ALA A 184 24.52 -9.09 1.77
CA ALA A 184 25.90 -9.49 2.02
C ALA A 184 26.51 -10.31 0.85
N GLY A 185 25.80 -10.47 -0.27
CA GLY A 185 26.25 -11.28 -1.40
C GLY A 185 26.20 -12.80 -1.15
N ALA A 186 25.54 -13.24 -0.08
CA ALA A 186 25.55 -14.62 0.42
C ALA A 186 24.16 -15.28 0.44
N SER A 187 23.18 -14.76 -0.32
CA SER A 187 21.81 -15.32 -0.33
C SER A 187 21.72 -16.73 -0.92
N GLY A 188 22.67 -17.09 -1.81
CA GLY A 188 22.60 -18.32 -2.59
C GLY A 188 21.42 -18.34 -3.56
N PHE A 189 20.80 -17.18 -3.84
CA PHE A 189 19.81 -17.05 -4.90
C PHE A 189 20.53 -16.93 -6.24
N LYS A 190 20.19 -17.83 -7.18
CA LYS A 190 20.70 -17.74 -8.55
C LYS A 190 19.90 -16.70 -9.31
N TYR A 191 20.57 -15.93 -10.16
CA TYR A 191 19.92 -15.03 -11.12
C TYR A 191 18.84 -15.80 -11.93
N ASN A 192 17.72 -15.13 -12.23
CA ASN A 192 16.54 -15.70 -12.91
C ASN A 192 15.89 -16.94 -12.23
N LYS A 193 16.17 -17.22 -10.95
CA LYS A 193 15.43 -18.23 -10.20
C LYS A 193 14.41 -17.61 -9.25
N VAL A 194 13.17 -18.02 -9.39
CA VAL A 194 12.08 -17.68 -8.46
C VAL A 194 12.10 -18.67 -7.30
N LYS A 195 12.00 -18.15 -6.08
CA LYS A 195 11.66 -18.94 -4.89
C LYS A 195 10.38 -18.40 -4.29
N SER A 196 9.44 -19.30 -4.02
CA SER A 196 8.18 -19.00 -3.36
C SER A 196 8.18 -19.61 -1.97
N ILE A 197 7.70 -18.86 -0.98
CA ILE A 197 7.40 -19.39 0.35
C ILE A 197 5.89 -19.25 0.55
N PRO A 198 5.14 -20.36 0.72
CA PRO A 198 3.70 -20.29 0.91
C PRO A 198 3.38 -19.59 2.24
N ILE A 199 2.28 -18.83 2.25
CA ILE A 199 1.75 -18.25 3.49
C ILE A 199 1.02 -19.37 4.27
N ILE A 200 0.78 -19.15 5.57
CA ILE A 200 0.10 -20.07 6.53
C ILE A 200 -1.16 -20.75 5.96
N ASP A 201 -1.84 -20.12 5.00
CA ASP A 201 -3.03 -20.67 4.33
C ASP A 201 -2.70 -21.61 3.16
N ASN A 202 -1.44 -22.02 2.98
CA ASN A 202 -0.90 -22.77 1.84
C ASN A 202 -1.15 -22.14 0.46
N LEU A 203 -1.60 -20.88 0.43
CA LEU A 203 -1.76 -20.11 -0.79
C LEU A 203 -0.49 -19.30 -1.05
N VAL A 204 0.04 -19.42 -2.27
CA VAL A 204 1.12 -18.56 -2.76
C VAL A 204 0.56 -17.13 -2.83
N ALA A 205 1.36 -16.16 -2.38
CA ALA A 205 1.06 -14.74 -2.49
C ALA A 205 1.89 -14.11 -3.60
#